data_AF-A0A8T6XMF6-F1
#
_entry.id   AF-A0A8T6XMF6-F1
#
_cell.length_a   1.000
_cell.length_b   1.000
_cell.length_c   1.000
_cell.angle_alpha   90.00
_cell.angle_beta   90.00
_cell.angle_gamma   90.00
#
_symmetry.space_group_name_H-M   'P 1'
#
loop_
_entity.id
_entity.type
_entity.pdbx_description
1 polymer ?
#
loop_
_entity_poly.entity_id
_entity_poly.type
_entity_poly.pdbx_seq_one_letter_code
_entity_poly.pdbx_strand_id
1 'polypeptide(L)'
;GKVLQDADRLDALGSIGIVRAFTVGGSEKRRLYNNKDPFCLSRKPDDKDCTLDHFYKKLLRLESMMNTKTAKLEAKRRIKFMNEFLAELKR
;
A
#
# COMPACT_ATOMS: atom_id res chain seq x y z
N GLY A 1 5.10 -16.20 -14.74
CA GLY A 1 4.57 -15.57 -15.97
C GLY A 1 4.03 -14.18 -15.66
N LYS A 2 3.93 -13.30 -16.67
CA LYS A 2 3.47 -11.90 -16.50
C LYS A 2 2.08 -11.80 -15.82
N VAL A 3 1.14 -12.64 -16.24
CA VAL A 3 -0.23 -12.68 -15.67
C VAL A 3 -0.21 -13.11 -14.19
N LEU A 4 0.58 -14.11 -13.83
CA LEU A 4 0.70 -14.57 -12.44
C LEU A 4 1.30 -13.48 -11.54
N GLN A 5 2.31 -12.75 -12.01
CA GLN A 5 2.89 -11.63 -11.27
C GLN A 5 1.90 -10.47 -11.09
N ASP A 6 1.09 -10.19 -12.11
CA ASP A 6 0.05 -9.16 -12.02
C ASP A 6 -1.02 -9.56 -10.99
N ALA A 7 -1.47 -10.82 -11.00
CA ALA A 7 -2.45 -11.33 -10.05
C ALA A 7 -1.95 -11.21 -8.59
N ASP A 8 -0.72 -11.62 -8.32
CA ASP A 8 -0.08 -11.50 -7.00
C ASP A 8 -0.01 -10.05 -6.52
N ARG A 9 0.42 -9.13 -7.40
CA ARG A 9 0.50 -7.70 -7.05
C ARG A 9 -0.87 -7.06 -6.86
N LEU A 10 -1.87 -7.44 -7.64
CA LEU A 10 -3.24 -6.95 -7.48
C LEU A 10 -3.84 -7.38 -6.14
N ASP A 11 -3.53 -8.61 -5.69
CA ASP A 11 -3.98 -9.15 -4.40
C ASP A 11 -3.39 -8.39 -3.19
N ALA A 12 -2.27 -7.69 -3.38
CA ALA A 12 -1.70 -6.77 -2.40
C ALA A 12 -2.35 -5.37 -2.37
N LEU A 13 -3.30 -5.07 -3.27
CA LEU A 13 -3.91 -3.74 -3.41
C LEU A 13 -5.39 -3.70 -2.99
N GLY A 14 -5.91 -2.48 -2.79
CA GLY A 14 -7.32 -2.23 -2.50
C GLY A 14 -7.69 -2.54 -1.05
N SER A 15 -8.97 -2.84 -0.80
CA SER A 15 -9.49 -3.11 0.55
C SER A 15 -8.76 -4.28 1.24
N ILE A 16 -8.57 -5.40 0.53
CA ILE A 16 -7.81 -6.55 1.04
C ILE A 16 -6.34 -6.17 1.30
N GLY A 17 -5.73 -5.38 0.42
CA GLY A 17 -4.37 -4.87 0.62
C GLY A 17 -4.22 -4.04 1.90
N ILE A 18 -5.21 -3.18 2.22
CA ILE A 18 -5.24 -2.40 3.46
C ILE A 18 -5.28 -3.33 4.67
N VAL A 19 -6.25 -4.25 4.71
CA VAL A 19 -6.42 -5.19 5.83
C VAL A 19 -5.14 -5.99 6.04
N ARG A 20 -4.59 -6.58 4.98
CA ARG A 20 -3.35 -7.36 5.05
C ARG A 20 -2.16 -6.55 5.55
N ALA A 21 -2.01 -5.30 5.10
CA ALA A 21 -0.92 -4.44 5.56
C ALA A 21 -0.96 -4.27 7.09
N PHE A 22 -2.13 -3.99 7.65
CA PHE A 22 -2.30 -3.82 9.10
C PHE A 22 -2.25 -5.13 9.89
N THR A 23 -2.81 -6.22 9.36
CA THR A 23 -2.68 -7.55 9.98
C THR A 23 -1.23 -8.00 10.08
N VAL A 24 -0.48 -7.86 8.98
CA VAL A 24 0.95 -8.22 8.94
C VAL A 24 1.75 -7.29 9.85
N GLY A 25 1.52 -5.97 9.77
CA GLY A 25 2.15 -5.00 10.66
C GLY A 25 1.93 -5.30 12.15
N GLY A 26 0.71 -5.69 12.54
CA GLY A 26 0.40 -6.13 13.90
C GLY A 26 1.15 -7.40 14.30
N SER A 27 1.19 -8.41 13.42
CA SER A 27 1.93 -9.66 13.68
C SER A 27 3.44 -9.44 13.85
N GLU A 28 3.99 -8.44 13.14
CA GLU A 28 5.39 -8.06 13.20
C GLU A 28 5.68 -6.99 14.27
N LYS A 29 4.69 -6.64 15.11
CA LYS A 29 4.78 -5.63 16.18
C LYS A 29 5.29 -4.26 15.69
N ARG A 30 4.98 -3.91 14.44
CA ARG A 30 5.29 -2.59 13.89
C ARG A 30 4.34 -1.55 14.47
N ARG A 31 4.81 -0.31 14.57
CA ARG A 31 3.94 0.82 14.92
C ARG A 31 2.95 1.04 13.79
N LEU A 32 1.73 1.49 14.10
CA LEU A 32 0.75 1.79 13.05
C LEU A 32 1.25 2.89 12.12
N TYR A 33 1.74 3.98 12.70
CA TYR A 33 2.29 5.13 11.99
C TYR A 33 3.31 5.88 12.86
N ASN A 34 4.08 6.77 12.25
CA ASN A 34 5.02 7.64 12.95
C ASN A 34 4.30 8.84 13.56
N ASN A 35 4.51 9.14 14.85
CA ASN A 35 3.79 10.20 15.56
C ASN A 35 4.10 11.63 15.08
N LYS A 36 5.27 11.87 14.48
CA LYS A 36 5.69 13.21 14.02
C LYS A 36 5.36 13.46 12.56
N ASP A 37 5.50 12.42 11.73
CA ASP A 37 5.19 12.47 10.30
C ASP A 37 4.58 11.15 9.83
N PRO A 38 3.27 10.93 10.07
CA PRO A 38 2.58 9.70 9.69
C PRO A 38 2.62 9.42 8.19
N PHE A 39 2.63 10.48 7.36
CA PHE A 39 2.42 10.40 5.91
C PHE A 39 3.70 10.63 5.10
N CYS A 40 4.87 10.58 5.75
CA CYS A 40 6.18 10.68 5.11
C CYS A 40 6.35 11.96 4.26
N LEU A 41 5.87 13.11 4.75
CA LEU A 41 5.97 14.39 4.06
C LEU A 41 7.40 14.96 4.08
N SER A 42 8.15 14.74 5.17
CA SER A 42 9.50 15.27 5.35
C SER A 42 10.57 14.19 5.57
N ARG A 43 10.17 12.91 5.59
CA ARG A 43 11.07 11.76 5.79
C ARG A 43 10.87 10.67 4.75
N LYS A 44 11.85 9.77 4.63
CA LYS A 44 11.70 8.54 3.86
C LYS A 44 10.78 7.54 4.61
N PRO A 45 9.90 6.81 3.89
CA PRO A 45 9.12 5.74 4.49
C PRO A 45 10.01 4.58 4.98
N ASP A 46 9.74 4.10 6.20
CA ASP A 46 10.34 2.92 6.80
C ASP A 46 9.25 1.91 7.21
N ASP A 47 8.95 1.00 6.27
CA ASP A 47 7.95 -0.05 6.45
C ASP A 47 8.36 -1.18 7.40
N LYS A 48 9.60 -1.17 7.92
CA LYS A 48 10.02 -2.07 9.00
C LYS A 48 9.62 -1.55 10.37
N ASP A 49 9.47 -0.24 10.50
CA ASP A 49 9.13 0.44 11.75
C ASP A 49 7.64 0.81 11.82
N CYS A 50 7.10 1.38 10.75
CA CYS A 50 5.72 1.86 10.68
C CYS A 50 4.92 1.15 9.57
N THR A 51 3.74 0.64 9.90
CA THR A 51 2.88 -0.05 8.93
C THR A 51 2.37 0.87 7.82
N LEU A 52 1.97 2.09 8.17
CA LEU A 52 1.47 3.08 7.22
C LEU A 52 2.51 3.43 6.14
N ASP A 53 3.79 3.39 6.48
CA ASP A 53 4.89 3.66 5.55
C ASP A 53 4.96 2.64 4.40
N HIS A 54 4.44 1.42 4.60
CA HIS A 54 4.40 0.39 3.55
C HIS A 54 3.56 0.82 2.34
N PHE A 55 2.53 1.65 2.56
CA PHE A 55 1.74 2.22 1.48
C PHE A 55 2.61 3.06 0.55
N TYR A 56 3.42 3.97 1.11
CA TYR A 56 4.28 4.88 0.34
C TYR A 56 5.53 4.20 -0.23
N LYS A 57 6.10 3.26 0.53
CA LYS A 57 7.31 2.54 0.12
C LYS A 57 7.03 1.57 -1.02
N LYS A 58 5.88 0.90 -1.00
CA LYS A 58 5.57 -0.21 -1.91
C LYS A 58 4.19 -0.10 -2.56
N LEU A 59 3.10 -0.15 -1.79
CA LEU A 59 1.77 -0.44 -2.34
C LEU A 59 1.33 0.57 -3.41
N LEU A 60 1.48 1.88 -3.13
CA LEU A 60 1.10 2.95 -4.06
C LEU A 60 1.97 2.99 -5.33
N ARG A 61 3.07 2.25 -5.37
CA ARG A 61 3.98 2.15 -6.54
C ARG A 61 3.69 0.92 -7.40
N LEU A 62 2.85 -0.01 -6.95
CA LEU A 62 2.64 -1.27 -7.66
C LEU A 62 1.92 -1.09 -9.00
N GLU A 63 1.09 -0.05 -9.18
CA GLU A 63 0.42 0.22 -10.47
C GLU A 63 1.44 0.38 -11.61
N SER A 64 2.54 1.12 -11.38
CA SER A 64 3.55 1.34 -12.42
C SER A 64 4.36 0.09 -12.75
N MET A 65 4.28 -0.93 -11.89
CA MET A 65 5.00 -2.19 -12.05
C MET A 65 4.16 -3.26 -12.76
N MET A 66 2.86 -3.04 -13.00
CA MET A 66 1.98 -4.00 -13.68
C MET A 66 2.44 -4.29 -15.10
N ASN A 67 2.34 -5.55 -15.52
CA ASN A 67 2.78 -6.01 -16.84
C ASN A 67 1.71 -5.81 -17.92
N THR A 68 0.45 -6.07 -17.59
CA THR A 68 -0.67 -6.03 -18.54
C THR A 68 -1.48 -4.73 -18.40
N LYS A 69 -2.10 -4.29 -19.50
CA LYS A 69 -2.97 -3.10 -19.51
C LYS A 69 -4.16 -3.25 -18.57
N THR A 70 -4.75 -4.45 -18.54
CA THR A 70 -5.90 -4.78 -17.68
C THR A 70 -5.51 -4.74 -16.20
N ALA A 71 -4.36 -5.33 -15.84
CA ALA A 71 -3.87 -5.26 -14.46
C ALA A 71 -3.56 -3.82 -14.03
N LYS A 72 -2.99 -3.00 -14.93
CA LYS A 72 -2.74 -1.59 -14.62
C LYS A 72 -4.04 -0.81 -14.35
N LEU A 73 -5.08 -1.05 -15.14
CA LEU A 73 -6.39 -0.42 -14.93
C LEU A 73 -7.01 -0.84 -13.58
N GLU A 74 -6.97 -2.13 -13.26
CA GLU A 74 -7.48 -2.64 -11.99
C GLU A 74 -6.65 -2.15 -10.78
N ALA A 75 -5.32 -2.10 -10.93
CA ALA A 75 -4.42 -1.54 -9.92
C ALA A 75 -4.74 -0.08 -9.63
N LYS A 76 -4.98 0.73 -10.67
CA LYS A 76 -5.39 2.14 -10.54
C LYS A 76 -6.70 2.27 -9.75
N ARG A 77 -7.71 1.44 -10.05
CA ARG A 77 -8.98 1.42 -9.31
C ARG A 77 -8.77 1.08 -7.83
N ARG A 78 -7.95 0.07 -7.53
CA ARG A 78 -7.64 -0.36 -6.14
C ARG A 78 -6.80 0.67 -5.38
N ILE A 79 -5.83 1.30 -6.03
CA ILE A 79 -5.02 2.37 -5.44
C ILE A 79 -5.86 3.61 -5.17
N LYS A 80 -6.84 3.95 -6.01
CA LYS A 80 -7.77 5.04 -5.73
C LYS A 80 -8.45 4.85 -4.37
N PHE A 81 -8.96 3.66 -4.09
CA PHE A 81 -9.56 3.35 -2.79
C PHE A 81 -8.55 3.46 -1.62
N MET A 82 -7.31 2.99 -1.83
CA MET A 82 -6.26 3.16 -0.82
C MET A 82 -5.94 4.63 -0.54
N ASN A 83 -5.90 5.49 -1.56
CA ASN A 83 -5.71 6.92 -1.38
C ASN A 83 -6.90 7.58 -0.65
N GLU A 84 -8.13 7.14 -0.92
CA GLU A 84 -9.31 7.61 -0.19
C GLU A 84 -9.24 7.23 1.29
N PHE A 85 -8.84 5.98 1.60
CA PHE A 85 -8.57 5.56 2.97
C PHE A 85 -7.49 6.40 3.66
N LEU A 86 -6.37 6.66 2.98
CA LEU A 86 -5.28 7.49 3.51
C LEU A 86 -5.71 8.95 3.72
N ALA A 87 -6.57 9.48 2.83
CA ALA A 87 -7.11 10.83 2.94
C ALA A 87 -8.05 10.95 4.15
N GLU A 88 -8.87 9.94 4.41
CA GLU A 88 -9.72 9.89 5.60
C GLU A 88 -8.88 9.79 6.88
N LEU A 89 -7.82 8.95 6.88
CA LEU A 89 -6.92 8.83 8.02
C LEU A 89 -6.17 10.13 8.37
N LYS A 90 -6.08 11.08 7.42
CA LYS A 90 -5.41 12.38 7.61
C LYS A 90 -6.33 13.44 8.23
N ARG A 91 -7.65 13.21 8.25
CA ARG A 91 -8.62 14.12 8.88
C ARG A 91 -8.54 14.04 10.39
#